data_AF-A0A2A2EPG3-F1
#
_entry.id   AF-A0A2A2EPG3-F1
#
_cell.length_a   1.000
_cell.length_b   1.000
_cell.length_c   1.000
_cell.angle_alpha   90.00
_cell.angle_beta   90.00
_cell.angle_gamma   90.00
#
_symmetry.space_group_name_H-M   'P 1'
#
loop_
_entity.id
_entity.type
_entity.pdbx_description
1 polymer ?
#
loop_
_entity_poly.entity_id
_entity_poly.type
_entity_poly.pdbx_seq_one_letter_code
_entity_poly.pdbx_strand_id
1 'polypeptide(L)'
;MVRSARELHVALFAFLLNLPWEFLQVPLYVGMPVMPHWEAVQACIQAALGDVLITLMAYWSVAVWHRRHDWLRGYGAKECVGFVLVAIGITVAMEWHATLVSQRWEYAQLMPRVPWLGTGLSPLLQGLILPPLMLWMARRHRLGSEVVSKENN
;
A
#
# COMPACT_ATOMS: atom_id res chain seq x y z
N MET A 1 23.77 5.42 5.86
CA MET A 1 23.30 4.17 6.50
C MET A 1 21.91 4.26 7.14
N VAL A 2 21.60 5.26 7.99
CA VAL A 2 20.32 5.30 8.75
C VAL A 2 19.05 5.57 7.91
N ARG A 3 19.15 6.12 6.69
CA ARG A 3 18.00 6.30 5.77
C ARG A 3 17.50 4.96 5.20
N SER A 4 18.40 4.13 4.69
CA SER A 4 18.06 2.84 4.07
C SER A 4 17.35 1.87 5.04
N ALA A 5 17.68 1.89 6.33
CA ALA A 5 17.02 1.04 7.33
C ALA A 5 15.53 1.39 7.52
N ARG A 6 15.15 2.68 7.38
CA ARG A 6 13.76 3.13 7.53
C ARG A 6 12.91 2.77 6.31
N GLU A 7 13.46 3.04 5.13
CA GLU A 7 12.82 2.69 3.86
C GLU A 7 12.63 1.17 3.75
N LEU A 8 13.59 0.39 4.24
CA LEU A 8 13.48 -1.06 4.34
C LEU A 8 12.32 -1.50 5.24
N HIS A 9 12.16 -0.89 6.42
CA HIS A 9 11.02 -1.20 7.28
C HIS A 9 9.69 -0.85 6.62
N VAL A 10 9.58 0.36 6.02
CA VAL A 10 8.36 0.76 5.30
C VAL A 10 8.06 -0.21 4.16
N ALA A 11 9.07 -0.56 3.36
CA ALA A 11 8.92 -1.52 2.27
C ALA A 11 8.49 -2.90 2.77
N LEU A 12 9.07 -3.39 3.86
CA LEU A 12 8.73 -4.68 4.45
C LEU A 12 7.29 -4.69 4.96
N PHE A 13 6.87 -3.68 5.73
CA PHE A 13 5.49 -3.58 6.21
C PHE A 13 4.51 -3.44 5.05
N ALA A 14 4.83 -2.62 4.04
CA ALA A 14 4.03 -2.49 2.84
C ALA A 14 3.87 -3.84 2.13
N PHE A 15 4.97 -4.59 1.92
CA PHE A 15 4.91 -5.89 1.26
C PHE A 15 4.05 -6.90 2.04
N LEU A 16 4.27 -7.00 3.35
CA LEU A 16 3.55 -7.94 4.22
C LEU A 16 2.06 -7.63 4.36
N LEU A 17 1.66 -6.36 4.21
CA LEU A 17 0.25 -5.96 4.27
C LEU A 17 -0.44 -6.06 2.90
N ASN A 18 0.24 -5.68 1.82
CA ASN A 18 -0.33 -5.72 0.48
C ASN A 18 -0.44 -7.16 -0.05
N LEU A 19 0.55 -8.03 0.20
CA LEU A 19 0.54 -9.38 -0.36
C LEU A 19 -0.70 -10.22 0.06
N PRO A 20 -1.12 -10.28 1.34
CA PRO A 20 -2.38 -10.92 1.70
C PRO A 20 -3.58 -10.27 1.02
N TRP A 21 -3.58 -8.94 0.91
CA TRP A 21 -4.67 -8.22 0.25
C TRP A 21 -4.81 -8.62 -1.22
N GLU A 22 -3.70 -8.71 -1.95
CA GLU A 22 -3.67 -9.20 -3.35
C GLU A 22 -4.28 -10.61 -3.47
N PHE A 23 -3.93 -11.53 -2.57
CA PHE A 23 -4.54 -12.85 -2.55
C PHE A 23 -6.05 -12.82 -2.29
N LEU A 24 -6.53 -11.91 -1.45
CA LEU A 24 -7.97 -11.70 -1.24
C LEU A 24 -8.65 -11.13 -2.50
N GLN A 25 -7.94 -10.40 -3.35
CA GLN A 25 -8.50 -9.84 -4.58
C GLN A 25 -8.56 -10.83 -5.76
N VAL A 26 -7.84 -11.95 -5.72
CA VAL A 26 -7.82 -12.98 -6.79
C VAL A 26 -9.21 -13.31 -7.38
N PRO A 27 -10.28 -13.57 -6.58
CA PRO A 27 -11.62 -13.86 -7.12
C PRO A 27 -12.30 -12.68 -7.82
N LEU A 28 -11.79 -11.46 -7.67
CA LEU A 28 -12.36 -10.23 -8.23
C LEU A 28 -11.84 -9.92 -9.64
N TYR A 29 -10.84 -10.65 -10.12
CA TYR A 29 -10.29 -10.50 -11.48
C TYR A 29 -10.68 -11.66 -12.39
N VAL A 30 -10.98 -11.35 -13.65
CA VAL A 30 -11.32 -12.38 -14.65
C VAL A 30 -10.10 -13.26 -14.91
N GLY A 31 -10.31 -14.58 -14.93
CA GLY A 31 -9.27 -15.54 -15.30
C GLY A 31 -8.24 -15.86 -14.21
N MET A 32 -8.09 -15.02 -13.18
CA MET A 32 -7.18 -15.27 -12.06
C MET A 32 -7.52 -16.54 -11.25
N PRO A 33 -8.79 -16.83 -10.90
CA PRO A 33 -9.13 -18.02 -10.10
C PRO A 33 -8.88 -19.35 -10.81
N VAL A 34 -8.83 -19.34 -12.14
CA VAL A 34 -8.60 -20.52 -12.99
C VAL A 34 -7.16 -20.58 -13.53
N MET A 35 -6.35 -19.57 -13.24
CA MET A 35 -4.94 -19.50 -13.61
C MET A 35 -4.14 -20.57 -12.85
N PRO A 36 -3.08 -21.14 -13.44
CA PRO A 36 -2.18 -22.04 -12.71
C PRO A 36 -1.71 -21.40 -11.41
N HIS A 37 -1.77 -22.15 -10.30
CA HIS A 37 -1.54 -21.62 -8.96
C HIS A 37 -0.22 -20.85 -8.82
N TRP A 38 0.85 -21.34 -9.46
CA TRP A 38 2.15 -20.69 -9.41
C TRP A 38 2.17 -19.34 -10.15
N GLU A 39 1.52 -19.25 -11.30
CA GLU A 39 1.41 -18.00 -12.06
C GLU A 39 0.58 -16.96 -11.28
N ALA A 40 -0.50 -17.38 -10.64
CA ALA A 40 -1.30 -16.50 -9.79
C ALA A 40 -0.51 -15.96 -8.59
N VAL A 41 0.31 -16.81 -7.94
CA VAL A 41 1.21 -16.39 -6.85
C VAL A 41 2.25 -15.38 -7.35
N GLN A 42 2.86 -15.63 -8.51
CA GLN A 42 3.83 -14.69 -9.11
C GLN A 42 3.18 -13.35 -9.43
N ALA A 43 1.95 -13.36 -9.98
CA ALA A 43 1.18 -12.15 -10.25
C ALA A 43 0.89 -11.36 -8.96
N CYS A 44 0.46 -12.02 -7.89
CA CYS A 44 0.21 -11.38 -6.59
C CYS A 44 1.49 -10.79 -5.97
N ILE A 45 2.62 -11.49 -6.08
CA ILE A 45 3.91 -10.98 -5.61
C ILE A 45 4.32 -9.74 -6.42
N GLN A 46 4.18 -9.78 -7.74
CA GLN A 46 4.51 -8.65 -8.61
C GLN A 46 3.61 -7.44 -8.32
N ALA A 47 2.30 -7.66 -8.10
CA ALA A 47 1.37 -6.62 -7.70
C ALA A 47 1.76 -6.00 -6.36
N ALA A 48 1.99 -6.82 -5.33
CA ALA A 48 2.41 -6.36 -4.01
C ALA A 48 3.75 -5.58 -4.05
N LEU A 49 4.69 -5.97 -4.92
CA LEU A 49 5.92 -5.19 -5.14
C LEU A 49 5.63 -3.83 -5.79
N GLY A 50 4.65 -3.76 -6.70
CA GLY A 50 4.13 -2.49 -7.22
C GLY A 50 3.59 -1.60 -6.10
N ASP A 51 2.78 -2.14 -5.19
CA ASP A 51 2.22 -1.38 -4.07
C ASP A 51 3.27 -0.92 -3.07
N VAL A 52 4.34 -1.69 -2.88
CA VAL A 52 5.51 -1.25 -2.11
C VAL A 52 6.10 0.03 -2.73
N LEU A 53 6.26 0.08 -4.05
CA LEU A 53 6.76 1.27 -4.74
C LEU A 53 5.79 2.45 -4.59
N ILE A 54 4.48 2.23 -4.73
CA ILE A 54 3.45 3.26 -4.49
C ILE A 54 3.57 3.81 -3.06
N THR A 55 3.71 2.92 -2.09
CA THR A 55 3.82 3.27 -0.66
C THR A 55 5.10 4.08 -0.39
N LEU A 56 6.23 3.70 -0.98
CA LEU A 56 7.49 4.44 -0.86
C LEU A 56 7.41 5.82 -1.52
N MET A 57 6.79 5.92 -2.70
CA MET A 57 6.55 7.20 -3.37
C MET A 57 5.64 8.11 -2.53
N ALA A 58 4.57 7.56 -1.95
CA ALA A 58 3.72 8.30 -1.02
C ALA A 58 4.49 8.77 0.21
N TYR A 59 5.37 7.91 0.75
CA TYR A 59 6.19 8.24 1.92
C TYR A 59 7.15 9.39 1.65
N TRP A 60 7.84 9.35 0.51
CA TRP A 60 8.73 10.42 0.09
C TRP A 60 7.98 11.71 -0.24
N SER A 61 6.79 11.61 -0.86
CA SER A 61 5.96 12.79 -1.18
C SER A 61 5.59 13.57 0.09
N VAL A 62 5.14 12.87 1.14
CA VAL A 62 4.85 13.49 2.44
C VAL A 62 6.12 14.04 3.10
N ALA A 63 7.24 13.33 2.99
CA ALA A 63 8.52 13.79 3.53
C ALA A 63 8.99 15.11 2.88
N VAL A 64 8.83 15.25 1.56
CA VAL A 64 9.14 16.46 0.80
C VAL A 64 8.20 17.60 1.19
N TRP A 65 6.89 17.34 1.26
CA TRP A 65 5.88 18.33 1.65
C TRP A 65 6.19 18.96 3.02
N HIS A 66 6.48 18.11 4.02
CA HIS A 66 6.75 18.56 5.38
C HIS A 66 8.22 18.91 5.63
N ARG A 67 9.10 18.80 4.61
CA ARG A 67 10.55 18.97 4.69
C ARG A 67 11.19 18.16 5.84
N ARG A 68 10.59 17.03 6.21
CA ARG A 68 10.99 16.18 7.33
C ARG A 68 10.94 14.72 6.92
N HIS A 69 12.10 14.10 6.78
CA HIS A 69 12.21 12.66 6.46
C HIS A 69 11.76 11.76 7.63
N ASP A 70 11.78 12.28 8.85
CA ASP A 70 11.38 11.56 10.06
C ASP A 70 9.92 11.80 10.45
N TRP A 71 9.07 12.20 9.51
CA TRP A 71 7.67 12.49 9.79
C TRP A 71 6.93 11.28 10.40
N LEU A 72 7.30 10.04 10.03
CA LEU A 72 6.77 8.81 10.64
C LEU A 72 7.03 8.71 12.16
N ARG A 73 8.06 9.39 12.68
CA ARG A 73 8.35 9.42 14.13
C ARG A 73 7.38 10.29 14.92
N GLY A 74 6.63 11.15 14.28
CA GLY A 74 5.72 12.08 14.95
C GLY A 74 4.64 12.54 13.99
N TYR A 75 3.96 11.58 13.36
CA TYR A 75 2.94 11.89 12.36
C TYR A 75 1.65 12.35 13.03
N GLY A 76 1.06 13.42 12.53
CA GLY A 76 -0.27 13.89 12.88
C GLY A 76 -1.32 13.43 11.87
N ALA A 77 -2.54 13.98 12.01
CA ALA A 77 -3.63 13.70 11.07
C ALA A 77 -3.31 14.19 9.65
N LYS A 78 -2.57 15.29 9.51
CA LYS A 78 -2.24 15.89 8.21
C LYS A 78 -1.33 14.99 7.38
N GLU A 79 -0.29 14.44 8.00
CA GLU A 79 0.65 13.52 7.35
C GLU A 79 -0.04 12.20 6.98
N CYS A 80 -0.94 11.71 7.85
CA CYS A 80 -1.75 10.52 7.56
C CYS A 80 -2.67 10.73 6.35
N VAL A 81 -3.41 11.84 6.33
CA VAL A 81 -4.29 12.20 5.21
C VAL A 81 -3.50 12.39 3.92
N GLY A 82 -2.37 13.13 3.97
CA GLY A 82 -1.50 13.31 2.81
C GLY A 82 -0.96 11.98 2.27
N PHE A 83 -0.56 11.08 3.16
CA PHE A 83 -0.05 9.76 2.79
C PHE A 83 -1.11 8.91 2.08
N VAL A 84 -2.34 8.89 2.62
CA VAL A 84 -3.49 8.20 2.00
C VAL A 84 -3.84 8.81 0.65
N LEU A 85 -3.96 10.15 0.58
CA LEU A 85 -4.33 10.84 -0.65
C LEU A 85 -3.32 10.59 -1.78
N VAL A 86 -2.02 10.62 -1.48
CA VAL A 86 -0.99 10.33 -2.48
C VAL A 86 -1.03 8.87 -2.91
N ALA A 87 -1.17 7.93 -1.97
CA ALA A 87 -1.29 6.51 -2.29
C ALA A 87 -2.50 6.24 -3.21
N ILE A 88 -3.70 6.71 -2.82
CA ILE A 88 -4.91 6.59 -3.63
C ILE A 88 -4.74 7.26 -4.99
N GLY A 89 -4.17 8.46 -5.04
CA GLY A 89 -3.97 9.20 -6.29
C GLY A 89 -3.08 8.43 -7.28
N ILE A 90 -1.99 7.84 -6.79
CA ILE A 90 -1.09 7.02 -7.61
C ILE A 90 -1.80 5.73 -8.06
N THR A 91 -2.49 5.03 -7.15
CA THR A 91 -3.24 3.80 -7.49
C THR A 91 -4.29 4.06 -8.55
N VAL A 92 -5.08 5.13 -8.41
CA VAL A 92 -6.10 5.51 -9.39
C VAL A 92 -5.48 5.82 -10.76
N ALA A 93 -4.37 6.56 -10.79
CA ALA A 93 -3.68 6.87 -12.04
C ALA A 93 -3.15 5.60 -12.72
N MET A 94 -2.58 4.67 -11.95
CA MET A 94 -2.08 3.40 -12.47
C MET A 94 -3.20 2.49 -12.96
N GLU A 95 -4.30 2.40 -12.22
CA GLU A 95 -5.48 1.61 -12.61
C GLU A 95 -6.13 2.16 -13.87
N TRP A 96 -6.23 3.48 -13.98
CA TRP A 96 -6.72 4.12 -15.19
C TRP A 96 -5.84 3.76 -16.41
N HIS A 97 -4.52 3.83 -16.25
CA HIS A 97 -3.58 3.42 -17.30
C HIS A 97 -3.68 1.92 -17.63
N ALA A 98 -3.81 1.06 -16.62
CA ALA A 98 -3.84 -0.39 -16.81
C ALA A 98 -5.13 -0.86 -17.48
N THR A 99 -6.28 -0.29 -17.09
CA THR A 99 -7.59 -0.66 -17.61
C THR A 99 -7.91 0.02 -18.94
N LEU A 100 -7.85 1.35 -19.03
CA LEU A 100 -8.30 2.07 -20.22
C LEU A 100 -7.24 2.17 -21.32
N VAL A 101 -5.95 2.26 -20.98
CA VAL A 101 -4.88 2.42 -21.97
C VAL A 101 -4.26 1.08 -22.36
N SER A 102 -3.94 0.25 -21.37
CA SER A 102 -3.17 -0.99 -21.60
C SER A 102 -4.01 -2.25 -21.69
N GLN A 103 -5.30 -2.21 -21.31
CA GLN A 103 -6.20 -3.38 -21.24
C GLN A 103 -5.53 -4.61 -20.59
N ARG A 104 -4.70 -4.38 -19.57
CA ARG A 104 -3.84 -5.42 -18.98
C ARG A 104 -4.60 -6.44 -18.15
N TRP A 105 -5.69 -6.03 -17.54
CA TRP A 105 -6.56 -6.88 -16.74
C TRP A 105 -8.00 -6.41 -16.80
N GLU A 106 -8.92 -7.34 -16.57
CA GLU A 106 -10.35 -7.10 -16.55
C GLU A 106 -10.95 -7.52 -15.20
N TYR A 107 -11.80 -6.66 -14.64
CA TYR A 107 -12.49 -6.94 -13.39
C TYR A 107 -13.67 -7.89 -13.62
N ALA A 108 -13.77 -8.92 -12.79
CA ALA A 108 -14.90 -9.85 -12.80
C ALA A 108 -16.21 -9.16 -12.40
N GLN A 109 -17.35 -9.79 -12.70
CA GLN A 109 -18.67 -9.26 -12.32
C GLN A 109 -18.83 -9.09 -10.80
N LEU A 110 -18.10 -9.87 -10.02
CA LEU A 110 -18.07 -9.81 -8.56
C LEU A 110 -17.40 -8.55 -8.01
N MET A 111 -16.58 -7.85 -8.82
CA MET A 111 -15.85 -6.67 -8.39
C MET A 111 -16.76 -5.43 -8.42
N PRO A 112 -17.08 -4.81 -7.26
CA PRO A 112 -17.78 -3.55 -7.25
C PRO A 112 -16.88 -2.49 -7.88
N ARG A 113 -17.39 -1.78 -8.89
CA ARG A 113 -16.65 -0.70 -9.55
C ARG A 113 -17.17 0.64 -9.04
N VAL A 114 -16.26 1.61 -8.91
CA VAL A 114 -16.61 2.97 -8.54
C VAL A 114 -16.86 3.78 -9.83
N PRO A 115 -18.12 4.11 -10.19
CA PRO A 115 -18.47 4.54 -11.55
C PRO A 115 -17.77 5.83 -12.00
N TRP A 116 -17.58 6.78 -11.09
CA TRP A 116 -16.93 8.07 -11.37
C TRP A 116 -15.40 7.98 -11.51
N LEU A 117 -14.78 6.95 -10.95
CA LEU A 117 -13.33 6.73 -11.03
C LEU A 117 -12.95 5.66 -12.06
N GLY A 118 -13.90 4.82 -12.51
CA GLY A 118 -13.65 3.73 -13.45
C GLY A 118 -12.80 2.59 -12.89
N THR A 119 -12.45 2.64 -11.60
CA THR A 119 -11.57 1.68 -10.91
C THR A 119 -12.36 0.73 -10.01
N GLY A 120 -11.76 -0.42 -9.68
CA GLY A 120 -12.31 -1.37 -8.73
C GLY A 120 -12.32 -0.83 -7.30
N LEU A 121 -13.30 -1.25 -6.51
CA LEU A 121 -13.42 -0.84 -5.10
C LEU A 121 -12.29 -1.43 -4.24
N SER A 122 -11.83 -2.65 -4.53
CA SER A 122 -10.80 -3.30 -3.69
C SER A 122 -9.44 -2.58 -3.70
N PRO A 123 -8.86 -2.19 -4.86
CA PRO A 123 -7.65 -1.36 -4.90
C PRO A 123 -7.79 -0.02 -4.17
N LEU A 124 -8.98 0.60 -4.22
CA LEU A 124 -9.24 1.82 -3.46
C LEU A 124 -9.27 1.58 -1.95
N LEU A 125 -9.92 0.50 -1.51
CA LEU A 125 -9.94 0.10 -0.11
C LEU A 125 -8.54 -0.25 0.39
N GLN A 126 -7.71 -0.88 -0.44
CA GLN A 126 -6.30 -1.13 -0.15
C GLN A 126 -5.55 0.17 0.13
N GLY A 127 -5.65 1.15 -0.77
CA GLY A 127 -5.06 2.48 -0.60
C GLY A 127 -5.66 3.31 0.55
N LEU A 128 -6.88 3.00 0.99
CA LEU A 128 -7.52 3.69 2.10
C LEU A 128 -7.19 3.07 3.47
N ILE A 129 -7.11 1.74 3.55
CA ILE A 129 -7.01 0.99 4.81
C ILE A 129 -5.55 0.68 5.17
N LEU A 130 -4.75 0.25 4.21
CA LEU A 130 -3.38 -0.19 4.48
C LEU A 130 -2.45 0.95 4.90
N PRO A 131 -2.50 2.16 4.32
CA PRO A 131 -1.61 3.24 4.73
C PRO A 131 -1.83 3.69 6.19
N PRO A 132 -3.06 3.90 6.70
CA PRO A 132 -3.29 4.18 8.11
C PRO A 132 -2.90 3.02 9.03
N LEU A 133 -3.18 1.78 8.61
CA LEU A 133 -2.80 0.58 9.37
C LEU A 133 -1.28 0.49 9.53
N MET A 134 -0.52 0.72 8.45
CA MET A 134 0.94 0.75 8.48
C MET A 134 1.45 1.81 9.47
N LEU A 135 0.89 3.03 9.42
CA LEU A 135 1.25 4.11 10.35
C LEU A 135 0.94 3.74 11.81
N TRP A 136 -0.21 3.11 12.06
CA TRP A 136 -0.60 2.65 13.39
C TRP A 136 0.36 1.56 13.92
N MET A 137 0.72 0.58 13.10
CA MET A 137 1.69 -0.46 13.47
C MET A 137 3.06 0.15 13.78
N ALA A 138 3.52 1.09 12.94
CA ALA A 138 4.78 1.81 13.15
C ALA A 138 4.78 2.59 14.48
N ARG A 139 3.66 3.23 14.84
CA ARG A 139 3.50 3.89 16.15
C ARG A 139 3.58 2.89 17.30
N ARG A 140 2.90 1.75 17.19
CA ARG A 140 2.84 0.74 18.27
C ARG A 140 4.18 0.04 18.50
N HIS A 141 4.91 -0.28 17.44
CA HIS A 141 6.26 -0.85 17.55
C HIS A 141 7.21 0.06 18.33
N ARG A 142 7.10 1.39 18.14
CA ARG A 142 7.92 2.36 18.87
C ARG A 142 7.57 2.44 20.35
N LEU A 143 6.28 2.51 20.67
CA LEU A 143 5.83 2.51 22.07
C LEU A 143 6.35 1.27 22.83
N GLY A 144 6.34 0.10 22.19
CA GLY A 144 6.90 -1.12 22.77
C GLY A 144 8.41 -1.02 23.03
N SER A 145 9.18 -0.52 22.07
CA SER A 145 10.64 -0.36 22.24
C SER A 145 11.03 0.66 23.34
N GLU A 146 10.23 1.71 23.53
CA GLU A 146 10.47 2.72 24.55
C GLU A 146 10.15 2.20 25.96
N VAL A 147 9.17 1.30 26.12
CA VAL A 147 8.86 0.64 27.40
C VAL A 147 9.99 -0.32 27.80
N VAL A 148 10.44 -1.19 26.89
CA VAL A 148 11.54 -2.14 27.16
C VAL A 148 12.85 -1.42 27.50
N SER A 149 13.13 -0.29 26.83
CA SER A 149 14.33 0.51 27.15
C SER A 149 14.26 1.20 28.51
N LYS A 150 13.06 1.50 29.02
CA LYS A 150 12.87 2.07 30.37
C LYS A 150 12.90 1.00 31.46
N GLU A 151 12.54 -0.24 31.17
CA GLU A 151 12.66 -1.35 32.12
C GLU A 151 14.12 -1.83 32.29
N ASN A 152 14.95 -1.69 31.25
CA ASN A 152 16.35 -2.12 31.27
C ASN A 152 17.35 -1.06 31.81
N ASN A 153 16.88 0.09 32.32
CA ASN A 153 17.73 1.20 32.77
C ASN A 153 17.24 1.78 34.10
#